data_AF-A0A939G1U7-F1
#
_entry.id   AF-A0A939G1U7-F1
#
_cell.length_a   1.000
_cell.length_b   1.000
_cell.length_c   1.000
_cell.angle_alpha   90.00
_cell.angle_beta   90.00
_cell.angle_gamma   90.00
#
_symmetry.space_group_name_H-M   'P 1'
#
loop_
_entity.id
_entity.type
_entity.pdbx_description
1 polymer ?
#
loop_
_entity_poly.entity_id
_entity_poly.type
_entity_poly.pdbx_seq_one_letter_code
_entity_poly.pdbx_strand_id
1 'polypeptide(L)' 'MTTTSDVYDHIYLDVGYRIDLFVNHDLVVELKSVVSLQPVHLAQTLTYLRLADCRHGLILNFNVALLRDGIKSVVNGY' A
#
# COMPACT_ATOMS: atom_id res chain seq x y z
N MET A 1 9.86 -23.85 14.61
CA MET A 1 10.79 -23.11 13.72
C MET A 1 10.34 -23.40 12.30
N THR A 2 9.60 -22.47 11.70
CA THR A 2 9.32 -22.51 10.26
C THR A 2 9.39 -21.08 9.77
N THR A 3 10.40 -20.86 8.93
CA THR A 3 10.81 -19.64 8.24
C THR A 3 9.64 -18.72 7.89
N THR A 4 9.63 -17.53 8.49
CA THR A 4 8.86 -16.37 8.03
C THR A 4 9.40 -16.02 6.65
N SER A 5 8.74 -16.48 5.60
CA SER A 5 9.05 -16.08 4.24
C SER A 5 8.62 -14.63 4.08
N ASP A 6 9.59 -13.72 4.14
CA ASP A 6 9.47 -12.32 3.75
C ASP A 6 9.14 -12.25 2.25
N VAL A 7 7.88 -12.51 1.89
CA VAL A 7 7.45 -12.47 0.50
C VAL A 7 7.10 -11.03 0.17
N TYR A 8 8.05 -10.32 -0.42
CA TYR A 8 7.79 -9.09 -1.17
C TYR A 8 7.34 -9.49 -2.58
N ASP A 9 6.03 -9.55 -2.81
CA ASP A 9 5.51 -9.82 -4.15
C ASP A 9 5.02 -8.55 -4.83
N HIS A 10 5.28 -8.47 -6.13
CA HIS A 10 4.63 -7.51 -7.01
C HIS A 10 3.39 -8.17 -7.58
N ILE A 11 2.26 -7.96 -6.90
CA ILE A 11 1.00 -8.52 -7.38
C ILE A 11 0.47 -7.67 -8.53
N TYR A 12 0.31 -8.32 -9.67
CA TYR A 12 -0.52 -7.84 -10.76
C TYR A 12 -1.96 -8.20 -10.46
N LEU A 13 -2.75 -7.19 -10.13
CA LEU A 13 -4.19 -7.33 -9.98
C LEU A 13 -4.85 -7.16 -11.35
N ASP A 14 -6.08 -7.69 -11.46
CA ASP A 14 -6.86 -7.73 -12.70
C ASP A 14 -6.87 -6.36 -13.38
N VAL A 15 -6.74 -6.33 -14.71
CA VAL A 15 -6.72 -5.10 -15.54
C VAL A 15 -5.43 -4.23 -15.44
N GLY A 16 -4.31 -4.77 -14.94
CA GLY A 16 -2.99 -4.13 -15.05
C GLY A 16 -2.62 -3.19 -13.90
N TYR A 17 -3.32 -3.32 -12.78
CA TYR A 17 -2.94 -2.66 -11.53
C TYR A 17 -1.77 -3.39 -10.87
N ARG A 18 -0.77 -2.64 -10.39
CA ARG A 18 0.40 -3.19 -9.70
C ARG A 18 0.47 -2.60 -8.30
N ILE A 19 0.52 -3.47 -7.29
CA ILE A 19 0.85 -3.07 -5.92
C ILE A 19 2.37 -2.89 -5.83
N ASP A 20 2.82 -1.80 -5.20
CA ASP A 20 4.25 -1.58 -4.99
C ASP A 20 4.84 -2.65 -4.07
N LEU A 21 4.25 -2.86 -2.88
CA LEU A 21 4.61 -3.95 -1.97
C LEU A 21 3.37 -4.57 -1.33
N PHE A 22 3.29 -5.90 -1.34
CA PHE A 22 2.32 -6.65 -0.55
C PHE A 22 3.06 -7.46 0.51
N VAL A 23 2.94 -7.05 1.76
CA VAL A 23 3.67 -7.64 2.89
C VAL A 23 2.77 -8.68 3.55
N ASN A 24 3.31 -9.86 3.82
CA ASN A 24 2.66 -10.98 4.54
C ASN A 24 1.25 -11.35 4.03
N HIS A 25 0.92 -10.96 2.80
CA HIS A 25 -0.41 -11.06 2.23
C HIS A 25 -1.53 -10.39 3.06
N ASP A 26 -1.20 -9.42 3.91
CA ASP A 26 -2.13 -8.76 4.84
C ASP A 26 -2.01 -7.23 4.89
N LEU A 27 -1.01 -6.68 4.20
CA LEU A 27 -0.70 -5.26 4.19
C LEU A 27 -0.26 -4.80 2.80
N VAL A 28 -1.03 -3.89 2.21
CA VAL A 28 -0.66 -3.20 0.98
C VAL A 28 0.15 -1.94 1.32
N VAL A 29 1.30 -1.74 0.68
CA VAL A 29 2.09 -0.53 0.82
C VAL A 29 2.25 0.14 -0.54
N GLU A 30 1.88 1.42 -0.60
CA GLU A 30 2.00 2.30 -1.75
C GLU A 30 3.10 3.33 -1.53
N LEU A 31 4.04 3.44 -2.47
CA LEU A 31 5.14 4.39 -2.41
C LEU A 31 4.79 5.61 -3.27
N LYS A 32 5.01 6.82 -2.73
CA LYS A 32 4.81 8.09 -3.45
C LYS A 32 5.97 9.04 -3.19
N SER A 33 6.20 9.94 -4.14
CA SER A 33 7.09 11.09 -3.98
C SER A 33 6.39 12.31 -4.56
N VAL A 34 5.45 12.86 -3.80
CA VAL A 34 4.55 13.94 -4.24
C VAL A 34 4.51 15.05 -3.21
N VAL A 35 4.34 16.30 -3.65
CA VAL A 35 4.27 17.47 -2.75
C VAL A 35 3.14 17.32 -1.72
N SER A 36 2.02 16.72 -2.11
CA SER A 36 0.91 16.44 -1.20
C SER A 36 0.11 15.21 -1.64
N LEU A 37 -0.44 14.48 -0.67
CA LEU A 37 -1.34 13.37 -0.96
C LEU A 37 -2.71 13.89 -1.39
N GLN A 38 -3.11 13.54 -2.61
CA GLN A 38 -4.41 13.86 -3.18
C GLN A 38 -5.42 12.72 -2.94
N PRO A 39 -6.74 12.99 -2.97
CA PRO A 39 -7.77 11.97 -2.79
C PRO A 39 -7.63 10.76 -3.72
N VAL A 40 -7.12 10.97 -4.93
CA VAL A 40 -6.85 9.89 -5.90
C VAL A 40 -5.86 8.84 -5.38
N HIS A 41 -4.85 9.24 -4.59
CA HIS A 41 -3.89 8.28 -4.02
C HIS A 41 -4.56 7.37 -2.98
N LEU A 42 -5.50 7.92 -2.20
CA LEU A 42 -6.30 7.13 -1.27
C LEU A 42 -7.26 6.19 -2.02
N ALA A 43 -7.95 6.69 -3.04
CA ALA A 43 -8.86 5.89 -3.86
C ALA A 43 -8.15 4.71 -4.56
N GLN A 44 -6.93 4.93 -5.04
CA GLN A 44 -6.08 3.89 -5.60
C GLN A 44 -5.75 2.83 -4.55
N THR A 45 -5.28 3.24 -3.36
CA THR A 45 -4.97 2.30 -2.26
C THR A 45 -6.20 1.49 -1.86
N LEU A 46 -7.37 2.10 -1.74
CA LEU A 46 -8.63 1.40 -1.43
C LEU A 46 -9.02 0.39 -2.52
N THR A 47 -8.76 0.71 -3.78
CA THR A 47 -8.97 -0.25 -4.89
C THR A 47 -8.08 -1.47 -4.72
N TYR A 48 -6.80 -1.29 -4.38
CA TYR A 48 -5.88 -2.40 -4.16
C TYR A 48 -6.25 -3.24 -2.95
N LEU A 49 -6.66 -2.60 -1.85
CA LEU A 49 -7.17 -3.31 -0.68
C LEU A 49 -8.37 -4.20 -1.02
N ARG A 50 -9.32 -3.71 -1.83
CA ARG A 50 -10.47 -4.50 -2.26
C ARG A 50 -10.09 -5.65 -3.19
N LEU A 51 -9.21 -5.39 -4.17
CA LEU A 51 -8.82 -6.40 -5.15
C LEU A 51 -7.90 -7.48 -4.55
N ALA A 52 -7.10 -7.13 -3.55
CA ALA A 52 -6.21 -8.05 -2.84
C ALA A 52 -6.87 -8.71 -1.60
N ASP A 53 -8.17 -8.52 -1.39
CA ASP A 53 -8.91 -8.97 -0.19
C ASP A 53 -8.19 -8.63 1.13
N CYS A 54 -7.66 -7.41 1.20
CA CYS A 54 -6.81 -6.92 2.27
C CYS A 54 -7.47 -5.76 3.02
N ARG A 55 -7.31 -5.71 4.35
CA ARG A 55 -7.92 -4.68 5.19
C ARG A 55 -7.03 -3.46 5.42
N HIS A 56 -5.72 -3.65 5.49
CA HIS A 56 -4.77 -2.61 5.91
C HIS A 56 -3.90 -2.13 4.76
N GLY A 57 -3.75 -0.83 4.66
CA GLY A 57 -2.88 -0.17 3.69
C GLY A 57 -2.03 0.92 4.32
N LEU A 58 -0.83 1.13 3.77
CA LEU A 58 0.04 2.26 4.08
C LEU A 58 0.38 3.01 2.80
N ILE A 59 0.28 4.33 2.85
CA ILE A 59 0.88 5.20 1.83
C ILE A 59 2.13 5.82 2.45
N LEU A 60 3.29 5.61 1.83
CA LEU A 60 4.57 6.19 2.21
C LEU A 60 4.95 7.28 1.21
N ASN A 61 4.74 8.55 1.60
CA ASN A 61 5.20 9.68 0.81
C ASN A 61 6.61 10.09 1.24
N PHE A 62 7.59 9.95 0.35
CA PHE A 62 9.00 10.27 0.62
C PHE A 62 9.36 11.74 0.38
N ASN A 63 8.46 12.55 -0.18
CA ASN A 63 8.71 13.97 -0.40
C ASN A 63 8.42 14.81 0.86
N VAL A 64 9.07 14.43 1.96
CA VAL A 64 9.00 15.06 3.29
C VAL A 64 10.38 14.97 3.96
N ALA A 65 10.65 15.85 4.92
CA ALA A 65 11.94 15.85 5.62
C ALA A 65 12.14 14.60 6.50
N LEU A 66 11.07 14.09 7.11
CA LEU A 66 11.10 12.91 7.97
C LEU A 66 10.00 11.95 7.55
N LEU A 67 10.35 10.68 7.33
CA LEU A 67 9.41 9.69 6.79
C LEU A 67 8.13 9.57 7.62
N ARG A 68 8.22 9.68 8.96
CA ARG A 68 7.05 9.63 9.85
C ARG A 68 5.95 10.64 9.50
N ASP A 69 6.32 11.77 8.91
CA ASP A 69 5.39 12.85 8.51
C ASP A 69 4.73 12.54 7.14
N GLY A 70 5.27 11.57 6.39
CA GLY A 70 4.79 11.10 5.10
C GLY A 70 4.00 9.78 5.16
N ILE A 71 3.81 9.20 6.35
CA ILE A 71 3.06 7.95 6.52
C ILE A 71 1.57 8.25 6.65
N LYS A 72 0.75 7.59 5.84
CA LYS A 72 -0.71 7.58 5.99
C LYS A 72 -1.24 6.16 6.07
N SER A 73 -1.91 5.85 7.18
CA SER A 73 -2.67 4.61 7.35
C SER A 73 -4.00 4.67 6.63
N VAL A 74 -4.37 3.56 5.98
CA VAL A 74 -5.62 3.36 5.25
C VAL A 74 -6.23 2.05 5.73
N VAL A 75 -7.51 2.09 6.13
CA VAL A 75 -8.26 0.91 6.54
C VAL A 75 -9.46 0.75 5.62
N ASN A 76 -9.57 -0.39 4.97
CA ASN A 76 -10.78 -0.78 4.24
C ASN A 76 -11.84 -1.21 5.27
N GLY A 77 -12.97 -0.51 5.29
CA GLY A 77 -13.96 -0.57 6.38
C GLY A 77 -15.26 -1.31 6.05
N TYR A 78 -15.26 -2.19 5.04
CA TYR A 78 -16.41 -3.06 4.77
C TYR A 78 -16.52 -4.19 5.79
#